data_AF-A0A7V7MYG9-F1
#
_entry.id   AF-A0A7V7MYG9-F1
#
_cell.length_a   1.000
_cell.length_b   1.000
_cell.length_c   1.000
_cell.angle_alpha   90.00
_cell.angle_beta   90.00
_cell.angle_gamma   90.00
#
_symmetry.space_group_name_H-M   'P 1'
#
loop_
_entity.id
_entity.type
_entity.pdbx_description
1 polymer ?
#
loop_
_entity_poly.entity_id
_entity_poly.type
_entity_poly.pdbx_seq_one_letter_code
_entity_poly.pdbx_strand_id
1 'polypeptide(L)' 'MKRGKGNGFAGIQNALFFADNNRMLYGDAQDAIGRLIQGLKAV' A
#
# COMPACT_ATOMS: atom_id res chain seq x y z
N MET A 1 -0.57 0.33 2.09
CA MET A 1 -0.81 0.82 0.72
C MET A 1 -0.32 2.25 0.59
N LYS A 2 0.41 2.60 -0.48
CA LYS A 2 0.93 3.96 -0.73
C LYS A 2 1.45 4.10 -2.16
N ARG A 3 1.69 5.33 -2.64
CA ARG A 3 2.17 5.58 -4.01
C ARG A 3 3.63 5.14 -4.26
N GLY A 4 4.48 5.13 -3.24
CA GLY A 4 5.92 4.81 -3.40
C GLY A 4 6.63 4.65 -2.06
N LYS A 5 7.95 4.82 -1.97
CA LYS A 5 8.71 4.64 -0.70
C LYS A 5 8.88 5.91 0.16
N GLY A 6 8.26 7.04 -0.20
CA GLY A 6 8.38 8.31 0.53
C GLY A 6 7.98 8.27 2.01
N ASN A 7 8.56 9.18 2.79
CA ASN A 7 8.36 9.26 4.24
C ASN A 7 7.13 10.11 4.59
N GLY A 8 6.64 9.95 5.83
CA GLY A 8 5.57 10.78 6.39
C GLY A 8 6.09 12.11 6.94
N PHE A 9 5.24 12.81 7.69
CA PHE A 9 5.53 14.12 8.26
C PHE A 9 6.85 14.18 9.06
N ALA A 10 7.11 13.16 9.89
CA ALA A 10 8.31 13.09 10.72
C ALA A 10 9.60 12.80 9.93
N GLY A 11 9.52 12.53 8.63
CA GLY A 11 10.69 12.31 7.78
C GLY A 11 11.44 10.99 8.00
N ILE A 12 10.98 10.12 8.90
CA ILE A 12 11.62 8.83 9.23
C ILE A 12 11.01 7.69 8.39
N GLN A 13 11.83 6.69 8.04
CA GLN A 13 11.38 5.47 7.37
C GLN A 13 10.67 4.53 8.33
N ASN A 14 9.59 3.88 7.87
CA ASN A 14 8.86 2.90 8.67
C ASN A 14 9.44 1.49 8.45
N ALA A 15 10.02 0.91 9.50
CA ALA A 15 10.60 -0.44 9.47
C ALA A 15 9.59 -1.54 9.12
N LEU A 16 8.31 -1.35 9.45
CA LEU A 16 7.25 -2.32 9.14
C LEU A 16 7.10 -2.54 7.63
N PHE A 17 7.50 -1.58 6.78
CA PHE A 17 7.43 -1.73 5.32
C PHE A 17 8.35 -2.84 4.78
N PHE A 18 9.28 -3.33 5.58
CA PHE A 18 10.27 -4.35 5.21
C PHE A 18 10.10 -5.66 5.99
N ALA A 19 9.11 -5.74 6.88
CA ALA A 19 8.83 -6.97 7.62
C ALA A 19 8.30 -8.07 6.68
N ASP A 20 8.73 -9.32 6.90
CA ASP A 20 8.37 -10.46 6.03
C ASP A 20 6.85 -10.72 5.96
N ASN A 21 6.13 -10.39 7.04
CA ASN A 21 4.68 -10.53 7.13
C ASN A 21 3.91 -9.33 6.54
N ASN A 22 4.61 -8.33 6.00
CA ASN A 22 3.99 -7.16 5.39
C ASN A 22 4.21 -7.14 3.87
N ARG A 23 3.10 -7.08 3.13
CA ARG A 23 3.12 -6.94 1.67
C ARG A 23 2.63 -5.55 1.28
N MET A 24 3.52 -4.77 0.68
CA MET A 24 3.20 -3.41 0.27
C MET A 24 2.44 -3.40 -1.06
N LEU A 25 1.19 -2.94 -1.01
CA LEU A 25 0.42 -2.58 -2.21
C LEU A 25 0.75 -1.15 -2.64
N TYR A 26 1.39 -1.00 -3.81
CA TYR A 26 1.73 0.31 -4.37
C TYR A 26 0.68 0.82 -5.36
N GLY A 27 0.32 2.09 -5.26
CA GLY A 27 -0.65 2.74 -6.14
C GLY A 27 -1.26 4.00 -5.54
N ASP A 28 -2.04 4.72 -6.35
CA ASP A 28 -2.97 5.72 -5.84
C ASP A 28 -4.00 5.07 -4.90
N ALA A 29 -4.43 5.81 -3.89
CA ALA A 29 -5.30 5.28 -2.86
C ALA A 29 -6.66 4.83 -3.40
N GLN A 30 -7.30 5.66 -4.23
CA GLN A 30 -8.64 5.39 -4.72
C GLN A 30 -8.61 4.28 -5.78
N ASP A 31 -7.66 4.35 -6.71
CA ASP A 31 -7.55 3.39 -7.80
C ASP A 31 -7.24 1.97 -7.30
N ALA A 32 -6.27 1.82 -6.39
CA ALA A 32 -5.90 0.49 -5.93
C ALA A 32 -6.97 -0.15 -5.02
N ILE A 33 -7.76 0.63 -4.28
CA ILE A 33 -8.93 0.12 -3.56
C ILE A 33 -10.01 -0.32 -4.56
N GLY A 34 -10.29 0.48 -5.59
CA GLY A 34 -11.27 0.13 -6.62
C GLY A 34 -10.95 -1.21 -7.29
N ARG A 35 -9.68 -1.41 -7.66
CA ARG A 35 -9.19 -2.67 -8.25
C ARG A 35 -9.32 -3.85 -7.28
N LEU A 36 -9.03 -3.65 -6.00
CA LEU A 36 -9.17 -4.69 -4.98
C LEU A 36 -10.64 -5.14 -4.85
N ILE A 37 -11.57 -4.18 -4.80
CA ILE A 37 -13.01 -4.46 -4.72
C ILE A 37 -13.48 -5.24 -5.96
N GLN A 38 -13.04 -4.84 -7.15
CA GLN A 38 -13.39 -5.55 -8.39
C GLN A 38 -12.84 -6.99 -8.40
N GLY A 39 -11.59 -7.18 -7.96
CA GLY A 39 -10.99 -8.51 -7.87
C GLY A 39 -11.73 -9.44 -6.91
N LEU A 40 -12.19 -8.92 -5.76
CA LEU A 40 -12.99 -9.68 -4.80
C LEU A 40 -14.37 -10.08 -5.34
N LYS A 41 -14.99 -9.24 -6.17
CA LYS A 41 -16.30 -9.54 -6.79
C LYS A 41 -16.22 -10.59 -7.90
N ALA A 42 -15.04 -10.84 -8.45
CA ALA A 42 -14.82 -11.80 -9.52
C ALA A 42 -14.57 -13.24 -9.01
N VAL A 43 -14.55 -13.41 -7.68
CA VAL A 43 -14.46 -14.69 -6.97
C VAL A 43 -15.86 -15.09 -6.52
#